data_AF-A0A1D2WLW4-F1
#
_entry.id   AF-A0A1D2WLW4-F1
#
_cell.length_a   1.000
_cell.length_b   1.000
_cell.length_c   1.000
_cell.angle_alpha   90.00
_cell.angle_beta   90.00
_cell.angle_gamma   90.00
#
_symmetry.space_group_name_H-M   'P 1'
#
loop_
_entity.id
_entity.type
_entity.pdbx_description
1 polymer ?
#
loop_
_entity_poly.entity_id
_entity_poly.type
_entity_poly.pdbx_seq_one_letter_code
_entity_poly.pdbx_strand_id
1 'polypeptide(L)' 'MYSGNCTNCTTCGSCQQTQNVDTPILFCMHCQPSDAPCLKVCKENAIEVLGGAITINGEKCNKCRDCVEVCPINVIKI' A
#
# COMPACT_ATOMS: atom_id res chain seq x y z
N MET A 1 -22.12 -20.83 -33.02
CA MET A 1 -22.10 -20.39 -31.60
C MET A 1 -21.54 -21.52 -30.75
N TYR A 2 -20.22 -21.75 -30.82
CA TYR A 2 -19.59 -22.81 -30.03
C TYR A 2 -19.01 -22.19 -28.76
N SER A 3 -19.63 -22.49 -27.62
CA SER A 3 -19.10 -22.23 -26.29
C SER A 3 -18.00 -23.26 -26.01
N GLY A 4 -16.74 -22.87 -26.19
CA GLY A 4 -15.59 -23.71 -25.87
C GLY A 4 -15.12 -23.49 -24.44
N ASN A 5 -15.34 -24.46 -23.57
CA ASN A 5 -14.72 -24.50 -22.24
C ASN A 5 -13.22 -24.80 -22.40
N CYS A 6 -12.37 -23.82 -22.09
CA CYS A 6 -10.92 -23.98 -22.06
C CYS A 6 -10.47 -24.71 -20.79
N THR A 7 -10.61 -26.05 -20.76
CA THR A 7 -10.14 -26.86 -19.62
C THR A 7 -8.79 -27.53 -19.86
N ASN A 8 -8.18 -27.45 -21.05
CA ASN A 8 -6.83 -27.97 -21.31
C ASN A 8 -6.09 -27.13 -22.35
N CYS A 9 -5.41 -26.09 -21.88
CA CYS A 9 -4.70 -25.13 -22.73
C CYS A 9 -3.28 -25.62 -23.06
N THR A 10 -3.16 -26.65 -23.90
CA THR A 10 -1.85 -27.24 -24.27
C THR A 10 -1.37 -26.79 -25.66
N THR A 11 -2.20 -26.07 -26.42
CA THR A 11 -1.82 -25.52 -27.73
C THR A 11 -2.60 -24.24 -28.06
N CYS A 12 -2.09 -23.09 -27.61
CA CYS A 12 -2.13 -21.82 -28.35
C CYS A 12 -1.12 -20.85 -27.73
N GLY A 13 -0.10 -20.48 -28.49
CA GLY A 13 1.11 -19.78 -28.04
C GLY A 13 0.93 -18.32 -27.63
N SER A 14 -0.03 -17.99 -26.78
CA SER A 14 -0.15 -16.65 -26.15
C SER A 14 -0.91 -16.63 -24.81
N CYS A 15 -1.15 -17.78 -24.17
CA CYS A 15 -1.73 -17.78 -22.82
C CYS A 15 -0.67 -17.41 -21.78
N GLN A 16 -0.42 -16.10 -21.61
CA GLN A 16 0.20 -15.59 -20.41
C GLN A 16 -0.74 -15.92 -19.25
N GLN A 17 -0.40 -16.95 -18.49
CA GLN A 17 -0.97 -17.19 -17.18
C GLN A 17 -0.63 -15.96 -16.33
N THR A 18 -1.55 -14.99 -16.27
CA THR A 18 -1.46 -13.96 -15.26
C THR A 18 -1.53 -14.69 -13.94
N GLN A 19 -0.41 -14.70 -13.21
CA GLN A 19 -0.34 -15.22 -11.86
C GLN A 19 -1.55 -14.66 -11.13
N ASN A 20 -2.42 -15.53 -10.60
CA ASN A 20 -3.52 -15.06 -9.80
C ASN A 20 -2.92 -14.46 -8.53
N VAL A 21 -2.78 -13.14 -8.50
CA VAL A 21 -2.31 -12.41 -7.33
C VAL A 21 -3.55 -12.20 -6.44
N ASP A 22 -4.00 -13.28 -5.80
CA ASP A 22 -5.06 -13.24 -4.78
C ASP A 22 -4.61 -12.44 -3.53
N THR A 23 -3.35 -11.98 -3.48
CA THR A 23 -2.84 -11.11 -2.41
C THR A 23 -3.17 -9.65 -2.68
N PRO A 24 -4.00 -9.00 -1.85
CA PRO A 24 -4.30 -7.58 -2.01
C PRO A 24 -3.02 -6.75 -1.81
N ILE A 25 -2.69 -5.92 -2.80
CA ILE A 25 -1.58 -4.96 -2.68
C ILE A 25 -2.09 -3.78 -1.87
N LEU A 26 -1.50 -3.56 -0.69
CA LEU A 26 -1.91 -2.53 0.25
C LEU A 26 -1.02 -1.30 0.11
N PHE A 27 -1.63 -0.13 -0.03
CA PHE A 27 -0.95 1.15 -0.18
C PHE A 27 -1.42 2.13 0.90
N CYS A 28 -0.61 3.17 1.15
CA CYS A 28 -1.03 4.28 1.99
C CYS A 28 -2.23 4.99 1.36
N MET A 29 -3.29 5.17 2.16
CA MET A 29 -4.50 5.85 1.71
C MET A 29 -4.42 7.38 1.83
N HIS A 30 -3.32 7.93 2.33
CA HIS A 30 -3.13 9.36 2.58
C HIS A 30 -4.32 9.99 3.33
N CYS A 31 -4.60 9.45 4.53
CA CYS A 31 -5.68 9.92 5.40
C CYS A 31 -5.66 11.45 5.59
N GLN A 32 -6.83 12.06 5.75
CA GLN A 32 -6.94 13.49 6.06
C GLN A 32 -6.18 13.81 7.36
N PRO A 33 -5.61 15.03 7.52
CA PRO A 33 -4.82 15.37 8.71
C PRO A 33 -5.56 15.20 10.04
N SER A 34 -6.88 15.41 10.03
CA SER A 34 -7.78 15.16 11.17
C SER A 34 -7.83 13.70 11.61
N ASP A 35 -7.67 12.78 10.67
CA ASP A 35 -7.92 11.35 10.82
C ASP A 35 -6.66 10.50 10.57
N ALA A 36 -5.51 11.14 10.42
CA ALA A 36 -4.21 10.50 10.25
C ALA A 36 -3.53 10.29 11.62
N PRO A 37 -3.66 9.12 12.28
CA PRO A 37 -3.02 8.88 13.57
C PRO A 37 -1.49 8.91 13.49
N CYS A 38 -0.92 8.51 12.35
CA CYS A 38 0.52 8.57 12.10
C CYS A 38 1.07 10.00 12.20
N LEU A 39 0.29 11.01 11.79
CA LEU A 39 0.67 12.42 11.89
C LEU A 39 0.66 12.88 13.35
N LYS A 40 -0.35 12.46 14.12
CA LYS A 40 -0.54 12.87 15.53
C LYS A 40 0.48 12.26 16.48
N VAL A 41 0.93 11.03 16.21
CA VAL A 41 1.87 10.32 17.10
C VAL A 41 3.33 10.71 16.86
N CYS A 42 3.65 11.30 15.70
CA CYS A 42 5.04 11.59 15.33
C CYS A 42 5.61 12.77 16.13
N LYS A 43 6.36 12.47 17.19
CA LYS A 43 7.01 13.47 18.07
C LYS A 43 8.04 14.34 17.34
N GLU A 44 8.75 13.77 16.36
CA GLU A 44 9.78 14.46 15.58
C GLU A 44 9.20 15.37 14.49
N ASN A 45 7.87 15.36 14.28
CA ASN A 45 7.23 16.05 13.15
C ASN A 45 7.88 15.68 11.81
N ALA A 46 8.28 14.42 11.67
CA ALA A 46 8.87 13.87 10.45
C ALA A 46 7.82 13.55 9.39
N ILE A 47 6.54 13.49 9.76
CA ILE A 47 5.44 13.21 8.85
C ILE A 47 4.70 14.52 8.57
N GLU A 48 4.48 14.83 7.29
CA GLU A 48 3.85 16.07 6.83
C GLU A 48 2.89 15.80 5.68
N VAL A 49 1.98 16.74 5.41
CA VAL A 49 1.02 16.65 4.32
C VAL A 49 1.44 17.63 3.22
N LEU A 50 1.93 17.09 2.11
CA LEU A 50 2.36 17.86 0.95
C LEU A 50 1.42 17.55 -0.22
N GLY A 51 0.72 18.56 -0.73
CA GLY A 51 -0.21 18.39 -1.84
C GLY A 51 -1.35 17.40 -1.58
N GLY A 52 -1.74 17.21 -0.31
CA GLY A 52 -2.75 16.23 0.09
C GLY A 52 -2.21 14.80 0.31
N ALA A 53 -0.92 14.56 0.09
CA ALA A 53 -0.29 13.28 0.36
C ALA A 53 0.54 13.31 1.66
N ILE A 54 0.37 12.30 2.50
CA ILE A 54 1.25 12.04 3.64
C ILE A 54 2.65 11.69 3.13
N THR A 55 3.65 12.49 3.51
CA THR A 55 5.06 12.33 3.18
C THR A 55 5.89 12.18 4.46
N ILE A 56 6.92 11.33 4.42
CA ILE A 56 7.84 11.13 5.54
C ILE A 56 9.19 11.74 5.19
N ASN A 57 9.63 12.69 5.99
CA ASN A 57 10.96 13.27 5.94
C ASN A 57 11.96 12.32 6.64
N GLY A 58 12.82 11.68 5.84
CA GLY A 58 13.81 10.72 6.33
C GLY A 58 14.93 11.35 7.19
N GLU A 59 15.18 12.64 7.07
CA GLU A 59 16.20 13.34 7.87
C GLU A 59 15.72 13.60 9.29
N LYS A 60 14.41 13.86 9.46
CA LYS A 60 13.76 14.05 10.76
C LYS A 60 13.35 12.72 11.43
N CYS A 61 13.18 11.66 10.65
CA CYS A 61 12.70 10.38 11.17
C CYS A 61 13.78 9.66 12.00
N ASN A 62 13.56 9.54 13.30
CA ASN A 62 14.43 8.80 14.23
C ASN A 62 14.15 7.29 14.30
N LYS A 63 13.23 6.77 13.47
CA LYS A 63 12.81 5.35 13.43
C LYS A 63 12.24 4.81 14.75
N CYS A 64 11.53 5.64 15.53
CA CYS A 64 10.82 5.21 16.73
C CYS A 64 9.70 4.17 16.50
N ARG A 65 9.15 4.08 15.28
CA ARG A 65 8.09 3.15 14.86
C ARG A 65 6.68 3.39 15.43
N ASP A 66 6.49 4.43 16.23
CA ASP A 66 5.17 4.85 16.73
C ASP A 66 4.11 4.98 15.61
N CYS A 67 4.49 5.52 14.45
CA CYS A 67 3.57 5.70 13.31
C CYS A 67 3.12 4.38 12.66
N VAL A 68 3.92 3.32 12.76
CA VAL A 68 3.62 1.99 12.22
C VAL A 68 2.56 1.32 13.09
N GLU A 69 2.71 1.38 14.41
CA GLU A 69 1.80 0.74 15.36
C GLU A 69 0.38 1.32 15.33
N VAL A 70 0.25 2.63 15.09
CA VAL A 70 -1.06 3.31 15.07
C VAL A 70 -1.75 3.26 13.71
N CYS A 71 -1.09 2.78 12.65
CA CYS A 71 -1.67 2.73 11.32
C CYS A 71 -2.60 1.52 11.20
N PRO A 72 -3.92 1.70 10.97
CA PRO A 72 -4.89 0.58 11.00
C PRO A 72 -4.66 -0.43 9.86
N ILE A 73 -4.04 0.01 8.77
CA ILE A 73 -3.69 -0.84 7.62
C ILE A 73 -2.21 -1.26 7.62
N ASN A 74 -1.43 -0.80 8.60
CA ASN A 74 -0.03 -1.17 8.82
C ASN A 74 0.87 -1.14 7.55
N VAL A 75 0.69 -0.12 6.70
CA VAL A 75 1.41 0.00 5.42
C VAL A 75 2.70 0.81 5.49
N ILE A 76 2.91 1.53 6.59
CA ILE A 76 4.06 2.43 6.76
C ILE A 76 5.33 1.60 6.99
N LYS A 77 6.40 1.90 6.26
CA LYS A 77 7.73 1.30 6.41
C LYS A 77 8.77 2.42 6.58
N ILE A 78 9.67 2.26 7.56
CA ILE A 78 10.67 3.25 8.02
C ILE A 78 12.00 2.57 8.37
#